data_AF-A0A378R2C7-F1
#
_entry.id   AF-A0A378R2C7-F1
#
_cell.length_a   1.000
_cell.length_b   1.000
_cell.length_c   1.000
_cell.angle_alpha   90.00
_cell.angle_beta   90.00
_cell.angle_gamma   90.00
#
_symmetry.space_group_name_H-M   'P 1'
#
loop_
_entity.id
_entity.type
_entity.pdbx_description
1 polymer ?
#
loop_
_entity_poly.entity_id
_entity_poly.type
_entity_poly.pdbx_seq_one_letter_code
_entity_poly.pdbx_strand_id
1 'polypeptide(L)'
;MIKFPVMFLMFVLDISHTAMAYECVMPKASEEYDSRECISDGLIKVAQNGKYGMMDDRGIVIAPLMFDEIGVFDEGVAKVRYKDKFGFINHQGLLVVPLKYDDVGFFKNGTALVRRDDEYFMVDGQGQRVLDETPVMPIPDTVDVPAVDLAHELLSGEPVIPEPSY
;
A
#
# COMPACT_ATOMS: atom_id res chain seq x y z
N MET A 1 3.93 -32.47 66.70
CA MET A 1 4.65 -31.20 66.55
C MET A 1 5.57 -31.30 65.33
N ILE A 2 5.15 -30.83 64.16
CA ILE A 2 6.05 -30.40 63.07
C ILE A 2 5.36 -29.21 62.41
N LYS A 3 6.05 -28.07 62.38
CA LYS A 3 5.61 -26.74 61.94
C LYS A 3 6.24 -26.55 60.56
N PHE A 4 5.45 -26.43 59.49
CA PHE A 4 5.94 -26.02 58.17
C PHE A 4 5.24 -24.71 57.75
N PRO A 5 6.01 -23.69 57.31
CA PRO A 5 5.50 -22.34 57.16
C PRO A 5 4.77 -22.16 55.82
N VAL A 6 3.81 -21.25 55.87
CA VAL A 6 3.16 -20.59 54.74
C VAL A 6 4.25 -19.99 53.84
N MET A 7 4.57 -20.63 52.72
CA MET A 7 5.45 -20.06 51.72
C MET A 7 5.04 -20.55 50.34
N PHE A 8 4.74 -19.57 49.48
CA PHE A 8 4.65 -19.69 48.02
C PHE A 8 3.33 -20.25 47.44
N LEU A 9 2.23 -19.58 47.79
CA LEU A 9 1.17 -19.31 46.82
C LEU A 9 1.66 -18.22 45.83
N MET A 10 2.58 -18.57 44.93
CA MET A 10 2.94 -17.76 43.76
C MET A 10 2.37 -18.43 42.51
N PHE A 11 1.06 -18.30 42.34
CA PHE A 11 0.44 -18.31 41.01
C PHE A 11 -0.33 -16.99 40.89
N VAL A 12 0.42 -15.89 40.92
CA VAL A 12 -0.08 -14.64 40.35
C VAL A 12 -0.24 -14.88 38.86
N LEU A 13 -1.50 -14.93 38.43
CA LEU A 13 -1.91 -14.82 37.04
C LEU A 13 -1.54 -13.41 36.55
N ASP A 14 -0.26 -13.19 36.26
CA ASP A 14 0.18 -12.05 35.46
C ASP A 14 -0.04 -12.37 33.98
N ILE A 15 -1.32 -12.42 33.58
CA ILE A 15 -1.70 -12.25 32.17
C ILE A 15 -1.69 -10.75 31.89
N SER A 16 -0.52 -10.12 32.01
CA SER A 16 -0.31 -8.69 31.74
C SER A 16 0.68 -8.41 30.61
N HIS A 17 1.38 -9.43 30.10
CA HIS A 17 2.03 -9.37 28.80
C HIS A 17 1.20 -10.29 27.90
N THR A 18 0.55 -9.83 26.84
CA THR A 18 1.22 -9.38 25.63
C THR A 18 0.21 -8.63 24.76
N ALA A 19 0.02 -7.34 24.99
CA ALA A 19 -0.17 -6.45 23.85
C ALA A 19 1.23 -6.19 23.28
N MET A 20 1.85 -7.24 22.75
CA MET A 20 3.07 -7.10 21.95
C MET A 20 2.58 -6.42 20.68
N ALA A 21 2.77 -5.11 20.59
CA ALA A 21 3.06 -4.55 19.29
C ALA A 21 4.12 -5.49 18.69
N TYR A 22 3.82 -6.10 17.56
CA TYR A 22 4.79 -6.90 16.82
C TYR A 22 5.85 -5.92 16.31
N GLU A 23 6.70 -5.45 17.21
CA GLU A 23 7.82 -4.60 16.88
C GLU A 23 8.74 -5.45 16.02
N CYS A 24 9.12 -4.92 14.86
CA CYS A 24 10.07 -5.56 13.97
C CYS A 24 11.34 -5.90 14.76
N VAL A 25 11.50 -7.18 15.11
CA VAL A 25 12.68 -7.66 15.82
C VAL A 25 13.78 -7.75 14.78
N MET A 26 14.67 -6.75 14.76
CA MET A 26 15.86 -6.86 13.93
C MET A 26 16.68 -8.04 14.45
N PRO A 27 16.95 -9.08 13.62
CA PRO A 27 17.85 -10.15 14.05
C PRO A 27 19.18 -9.51 14.44
N LYS A 28 19.85 -10.09 15.43
CA LYS A 28 21.15 -9.58 15.91
C LYS A 28 22.05 -9.37 14.69
N ALA A 29 22.59 -8.16 14.52
CA ALA A 29 23.36 -7.78 13.33
C ALA A 29 24.45 -8.84 13.07
N SER A 30 24.31 -9.64 12.01
CA SER A 30 25.52 -10.12 11.35
C SER A 30 26.20 -8.88 10.77
N GLU A 31 27.50 -8.73 10.97
CA GLU A 31 28.33 -7.65 10.41
C GLU A 31 28.39 -7.67 8.86
N GLU A 32 27.47 -8.37 8.22
CA GLU A 32 27.46 -8.68 6.80
C GLU A 32 26.77 -7.60 5.96
N TYR A 33 25.82 -6.83 6.53
CA TYR A 33 24.99 -5.89 5.79
C TYR A 33 25.30 -4.42 6.11
N ASP A 34 25.30 -3.59 5.07
CA ASP A 34 25.55 -2.15 5.18
C ASP A 34 24.37 -1.42 5.85
N SER A 35 23.13 -1.85 5.56
CA SER A 35 21.93 -1.30 6.19
C SER A 35 20.78 -2.30 6.24
N ARG A 36 19.86 -2.07 7.19
CA ARG A 36 18.68 -2.90 7.44
C ARG A 36 17.52 -2.01 7.85
N GLU A 37 16.37 -2.15 7.19
CA GLU A 37 15.19 -1.31 7.39
C GLU A 37 13.94 -2.19 7.37
N CYS A 38 13.09 -2.05 8.38
CA CYS A 38 11.80 -2.75 8.41
C CYS A 38 10.85 -2.10 7.40
N ILE A 39 10.31 -2.92 6.49
CA ILE A 39 9.43 -2.44 5.41
C ILE A 39 8.00 -2.99 5.50
N SER A 40 7.79 -4.01 6.35
CA SER A 40 6.49 -4.59 6.69
C SER A 40 6.66 -5.50 7.92
N ASP A 41 5.57 -6.02 8.48
CA ASP A 41 5.60 -6.93 9.63
C ASP A 41 6.40 -8.20 9.29
N GLY A 42 7.48 -8.43 10.05
CA GLY A 42 8.39 -9.56 9.84
C GLY A 42 9.24 -9.48 8.56
N LEU A 43 9.26 -8.35 7.85
CA LEU A 43 10.04 -8.16 6.63
C LEU A 43 11.02 -7.00 6.75
N ILE A 44 12.27 -7.32 6.44
CA ILE A 44 13.39 -6.40 6.56
C ILE A 44 14.06 -6.27 5.19
N LYS A 45 14.13 -5.05 4.68
CA LYS A 45 14.97 -4.66 3.55
C LYS A 45 16.42 -4.64 4.03
N VAL A 46 17.29 -5.32 3.31
CA VAL A 46 18.74 -5.34 3.58
C VAL A 46 19.51 -4.76 2.41
N ALA A 47 20.59 -4.06 2.70
CA ALA A 47 21.52 -3.54 1.69
C ALA A 47 22.93 -4.07 1.91
N GLN A 48 23.61 -4.42 0.83
CA GLN A 48 25.02 -4.80 0.81
C GLN A 48 25.61 -4.43 -0.55
N ASN A 49 26.78 -3.78 -0.57
CA ASN A 49 27.48 -3.40 -1.80
C ASN A 49 26.59 -2.58 -2.77
N GLY A 50 25.69 -1.76 -2.23
CA GLY A 50 24.75 -0.96 -3.02
C GLY A 50 23.64 -1.76 -3.72
N LYS A 51 23.44 -3.02 -3.35
CA LYS A 51 22.30 -3.85 -3.78
C LYS A 51 21.37 -4.11 -2.60
N TYR A 52 20.09 -4.25 -2.92
CA TYR A 52 19.02 -4.48 -1.96
C TYR A 52 18.42 -5.86 -2.12
N GLY A 53 18.03 -6.45 -1.00
CA GLY A 53 17.28 -7.70 -0.90
C GLY A 53 16.27 -7.63 0.25
N MET A 54 15.58 -8.74 0.48
CA MET A 54 14.63 -8.87 1.59
C MET A 54 14.99 -10.09 2.44
N MET A 55 14.81 -9.96 3.75
CA MET A 55 14.92 -11.06 4.70
C MET A 55 13.73 -11.06 5.67
N ASP A 56 13.47 -12.22 6.26
CA ASP A 56 12.55 -12.32 7.39
C ASP A 56 13.21 -11.89 8.71
N ASP A 57 12.39 -11.81 9.76
CA ASP A 57 12.81 -11.53 11.15
C ASP A 57 13.75 -12.59 11.76
N ARG A 58 13.81 -13.78 11.15
CA ARG A 58 14.77 -14.85 11.50
C ARG A 58 16.12 -14.67 10.81
N GLY A 59 16.26 -13.69 9.91
CA GLY A 59 17.46 -13.42 9.15
C GLY A 59 17.62 -14.31 7.90
N ILE A 60 16.56 -14.99 7.46
CA ILE A 60 16.56 -15.77 6.22
C ILE A 60 16.31 -14.82 5.05
N VAL A 61 17.22 -14.80 4.08
CA VAL A 61 17.05 -14.03 2.84
C VAL A 61 15.91 -14.63 2.01
N ILE A 62 14.84 -13.85 1.84
CA ILE A 62 13.65 -14.19 1.04
C ILE A 62 13.83 -13.71 -0.40
N ALA A 63 14.37 -12.50 -0.59
CA ALA A 63 14.68 -11.95 -1.91
C ALA A 63 16.17 -11.63 -2.00
N PRO A 64 16.88 -12.10 -3.04
CA PRO A 64 18.32 -11.94 -3.16
C PRO A 64 18.74 -10.47 -3.24
N LEU A 65 19.95 -10.17 -2.77
CA LEU A 65 20.55 -8.83 -2.83
C LEU A 65 21.04 -8.51 -4.24
N MET A 66 20.10 -8.24 -5.13
CA MET A 66 20.38 -7.93 -6.53
C MET A 66 19.71 -6.65 -7.02
N PHE A 67 18.71 -6.15 -6.29
CA PHE A 67 17.92 -5.00 -6.71
C PHE A 67 18.70 -3.70 -6.50
N ASP A 68 18.46 -2.74 -7.39
CA ASP A 68 18.97 -1.38 -7.27
C ASP A 68 18.11 -0.54 -6.32
N GLU A 69 16.87 -0.95 -6.11
CA GLU A 69 15.90 -0.29 -5.24
C GLU A 69 14.79 -1.26 -4.83
N ILE A 70 14.36 -1.19 -3.58
CA ILE A 70 13.14 -1.81 -3.07
C ILE A 70 12.38 -0.72 -2.30
N GLY A 71 11.16 -0.44 -2.74
CA GLY A 71 10.25 0.52 -2.13
C GLY A 71 9.57 -0.02 -0.88
N VAL A 72 8.61 0.75 -0.36
CA VAL A 72 7.71 0.31 0.71
C VAL A 72 6.63 -0.62 0.17
N PHE A 73 6.09 -1.48 1.03
CA PHE A 73 4.94 -2.30 0.71
C PHE A 73 3.65 -1.46 0.74
N ASP A 74 2.83 -1.62 -0.28
CA ASP A 74 1.46 -1.11 -0.38
C ASP A 74 0.58 -2.15 -1.09
N GLU A 75 -0.66 -2.32 -0.63
CA GLU A 75 -1.57 -3.40 -1.09
C GLU A 75 -0.91 -4.81 -1.17
N GLY A 76 0.10 -5.08 -0.33
CA GLY A 76 0.82 -6.37 -0.28
C GLY A 76 1.94 -6.55 -1.32
N VAL A 77 2.28 -5.49 -2.07
CA VAL A 77 3.37 -5.49 -3.06
C VAL A 77 4.30 -4.30 -2.86
N ALA A 78 5.56 -4.42 -3.27
CA ALA A 78 6.54 -3.33 -3.25
C ALA A 78 7.15 -3.13 -4.63
N LYS A 79 7.36 -1.87 -5.01
CA LYS A 79 8.09 -1.52 -6.24
C LYS A 79 9.55 -1.97 -6.11
N VAL A 80 10.08 -2.60 -7.15
CA VAL A 80 11.49 -2.99 -7.24
C VAL A 80 12.11 -2.53 -8.54
N ARG A 81 13.41 -2.21 -8.51
CA ARG A 81 14.20 -1.83 -9.68
C ARG A 81 15.42 -2.72 -9.84
N TYR A 82 15.70 -3.13 -11.06
CA TYR A 82 16.90 -3.88 -11.43
C TYR A 82 17.31 -3.53 -12.87
N LYS A 83 18.56 -3.08 -13.06
CA LYS A 83 19.10 -2.69 -14.37
C LYS A 83 18.16 -1.75 -15.13
N ASP A 84 17.70 -0.71 -14.45
CA ASP A 84 16.78 0.33 -14.97
C ASP A 84 15.41 -0.19 -15.43
N LYS A 85 15.04 -1.41 -15.07
CA LYS A 85 13.70 -1.95 -15.25
C LYS A 85 13.00 -2.08 -13.92
N PHE A 86 11.71 -1.77 -13.94
CA PHE A 86 10.82 -1.78 -12.80
C PHE A 86 9.85 -2.96 -12.85
N GLY A 87 9.45 -3.40 -11.66
CA GLY A 87 8.44 -4.42 -11.42
C GLY A 87 7.91 -4.33 -9.99
N PHE A 88 7.18 -5.35 -9.57
CA PHE A 88 6.62 -5.45 -8.22
C PHE A 88 6.95 -6.81 -7.62
N ILE A 89 7.33 -6.81 -6.34
CA ILE A 89 7.61 -7.99 -5.53
C ILE A 89 6.57 -8.12 -4.42
N ASN A 90 6.22 -9.34 -4.02
CA ASN A 90 5.34 -9.57 -2.87
C ASN A 90 6.14 -9.84 -1.58
N HIS A 91 5.43 -10.03 -0.47
CA HIS A 91 6.01 -10.37 0.84
C HIS A 91 6.84 -11.67 0.83
N GLN A 92 6.58 -12.58 -0.11
CA GLN A 92 7.32 -13.83 -0.29
C GLN A 92 8.58 -13.65 -1.17
N GLY A 93 8.95 -12.42 -1.54
CA GLY A 93 10.10 -12.15 -2.39
C GLY A 93 9.92 -12.59 -3.85
N LEU A 94 8.68 -12.87 -4.27
CA LEU A 94 8.37 -13.26 -5.64
C LEU A 94 7.96 -12.05 -6.46
N LEU A 95 8.48 -11.95 -7.68
CA LEU A 95 8.04 -10.95 -8.64
C LEU A 95 6.61 -11.26 -9.10
N VAL A 96 5.66 -10.42 -8.70
CA VAL A 96 4.26 -10.48 -9.16
C VAL A 96 4.06 -9.69 -10.45
N VAL A 97 4.88 -8.66 -10.65
CA VAL A 97 5.00 -7.93 -11.91
C VAL A 97 6.48 -7.98 -12.31
N PRO A 98 6.82 -8.52 -13.50
CA PRO A 98 8.20 -8.73 -13.89
C PRO A 98 8.94 -7.40 -14.16
N LEU A 99 10.26 -7.43 -14.00
CA LEU A 99 11.20 -6.33 -14.24
C LEU A 99 11.35 -6.04 -15.75
N LYS A 100 10.33 -5.45 -16.38
CA LYS A 100 10.31 -5.18 -17.83
C LYS A 100 9.76 -3.81 -18.20
N TYR A 101 9.49 -2.97 -17.21
CA TYR A 101 8.89 -1.65 -17.41
C TYR A 101 9.95 -0.56 -17.24
N ASP A 102 9.85 0.50 -18.03
CA ASP A 102 10.74 1.66 -17.95
C ASP A 102 10.37 2.58 -16.79
N ASP A 103 9.12 2.51 -16.34
CA ASP A 103 8.62 3.16 -15.14
C ASP A 103 7.36 2.46 -14.63
N VAL A 104 7.09 2.56 -13.33
CA VAL A 104 5.85 2.07 -12.70
C VAL A 104 5.35 3.06 -11.67
N GLY A 105 4.04 3.30 -11.69
CA GLY A 105 3.34 4.07 -10.67
C GLY A 105 3.11 3.29 -9.38
N PHE A 106 2.24 3.81 -8.52
CA PHE A 106 1.81 3.08 -7.33
C PHE A 106 0.79 2.01 -7.70
N PHE A 107 0.75 0.97 -6.87
CA PHE A 107 -0.29 -0.05 -6.94
C PHE A 107 -1.54 0.48 -6.22
N LYS A 108 -2.69 0.51 -6.89
CA LYS A 108 -3.95 1.01 -6.34
C LYS A 108 -5.12 0.22 -6.91
N ASN A 109 -6.03 -0.21 -6.04
CA ASN A 109 -7.20 -1.00 -6.41
C ASN A 109 -6.83 -2.25 -7.23
N GLY A 110 -5.72 -2.92 -6.91
CA GLY A 110 -5.32 -4.12 -7.64
C GLY A 110 -4.61 -3.88 -8.98
N THR A 111 -4.32 -2.61 -9.33
CA THR A 111 -3.73 -2.24 -10.62
C THR A 111 -2.61 -1.20 -10.48
N ALA A 112 -1.72 -1.13 -11.47
CA ALA A 112 -0.69 -0.09 -11.54
C ALA A 112 -0.56 0.47 -12.96
N LEU A 113 -0.34 1.78 -13.06
CA LEU A 113 0.09 2.42 -14.31
C LEU A 113 1.56 2.08 -14.56
N VAL A 114 1.88 1.61 -15.75
CA VAL A 114 3.24 1.26 -16.15
C VAL A 114 3.60 1.93 -17.46
N ARG A 115 4.89 2.20 -17.65
CA ARG A 115 5.45 2.67 -18.91
C ARG A 115 6.34 1.60 -19.54
N ARG A 116 6.14 1.32 -20.82
CA ARG A 116 7.06 0.53 -21.63
C ARG A 116 7.09 1.07 -23.05
N ASP A 117 8.28 1.26 -23.61
CA ASP A 117 8.47 1.68 -25.01
C ASP A 117 7.69 2.98 -25.32
N ASP A 118 7.73 3.92 -24.37
CA ASP A 118 7.02 5.21 -24.38
C ASP A 118 5.46 5.14 -24.38
N GLU A 119 4.89 3.94 -24.23
CA GLU A 119 3.45 3.74 -24.01
C GLU A 119 3.14 3.60 -22.51
N TYR A 120 2.06 4.25 -22.07
CA TYR A 120 1.50 4.09 -20.73
C TYR A 120 0.25 3.21 -20.79
N PHE A 121 0.15 2.22 -19.91
CA PHE A 121 -1.04 1.37 -19.79
C PHE A 121 -1.16 0.82 -18.36
N MET A 122 -2.34 0.29 -18.03
CA MET A 122 -2.60 -0.33 -16.74
C MET A 122 -2.25 -1.81 -16.76
N VAL A 123 -1.69 -2.32 -15.67
CA VAL A 123 -1.52 -3.76 -15.43
C VAL A 123 -2.18 -4.18 -14.12
N ASP A 124 -2.64 -5.41 -14.07
CA ASP A 124 -3.14 -6.04 -12.84
C ASP A 124 -1.99 -6.51 -11.93
N GLY A 125 -2.34 -7.07 -10.77
CA GLY A 125 -1.38 -7.65 -9.81
C GLY A 125 -0.61 -8.88 -10.29
N GLN A 126 -0.87 -9.37 -11.49
CA GLN A 126 -0.10 -10.43 -12.15
C GLN A 126 0.73 -9.87 -13.32
N GLY A 127 0.72 -8.55 -13.52
CA GLY A 127 1.43 -7.87 -14.59
C GLY A 127 0.79 -8.02 -15.97
N GLN A 128 -0.47 -8.45 -16.04
CA GLN A 128 -1.25 -8.55 -17.27
C GLN A 128 -1.86 -7.18 -17.61
N ARG A 129 -1.84 -6.81 -18.90
CA ARG A 129 -2.42 -5.54 -19.34
C ARG A 129 -3.92 -5.57 -19.09
N VAL A 130 -4.43 -4.59 -18.36
CA VAL A 130 -5.87 -4.35 -18.24
C VAL A 130 -6.31 -3.75 -19.57
N LEU A 131 -7.02 -4.56 -20.36
CA LEU A 131 -7.66 -4.08 -21.57
C LEU A 131 -8.88 -3.31 -21.13
N ASP A 132 -8.90 -2.03 -21.46
CA ASP A 132 -10.03 -1.16 -21.24
C ASP A 132 -11.17 -1.67 -22.14
N GLU A 133 -12.01 -2.57 -21.63
CA GLU A 133 -13.37 -2.67 -22.13
C GLU A 133 -14.04 -1.39 -21.67
N THR A 134 -13.80 -0.29 -22.40
CA THR A 134 -14.37 1.00 -22.04
C THR A 134 -15.87 0.80 -21.89
N PRO A 135 -16.46 1.05 -20.70
CA PRO A 135 -17.86 1.37 -20.67
C PRO A 135 -17.97 2.62 -21.53
N VAL A 136 -18.55 2.49 -22.72
CA VAL A 136 -18.97 3.64 -23.50
C VAL A 136 -19.97 4.33 -22.60
N MET A 137 -19.52 5.32 -21.82
CA MET A 137 -20.44 6.26 -21.21
C MET A 137 -21.23 6.81 -22.40
N PRO A 138 -22.54 6.58 -22.49
CA PRO A 138 -23.33 7.20 -23.54
C PRO A 138 -23.02 8.67 -23.41
N ILE A 139 -22.41 9.26 -24.44
CA ILE A 139 -22.48 10.70 -24.60
C ILE A 139 -23.99 10.93 -24.68
N PRO A 140 -24.64 11.63 -23.74
CA PRO A 140 -26.02 12.02 -23.96
C PRO A 140 -25.98 12.86 -25.24
N ASP A 141 -26.43 12.28 -26.36
CA ASP A 141 -26.29 12.86 -27.70
C ASP A 141 -26.94 14.25 -27.80
N THR A 142 -27.77 14.60 -26.82
CA THR A 142 -28.18 15.96 -26.53
C THR A 142 -28.31 16.10 -25.02
N VAL A 143 -27.55 17.00 -24.41
CA VAL A 143 -28.18 17.79 -23.36
C VAL A 143 -29.14 18.68 -24.15
N ASP A 144 -30.42 18.31 -24.19
CA ASP A 144 -31.47 19.29 -24.40
C ASP A 144 -31.34 20.29 -23.24
N VAL A 145 -30.44 21.26 -23.40
CA VAL A 145 -30.51 22.53 -22.72
C VAL A 145 -31.59 23.25 -23.51
N PRO A 146 -32.85 23.35 -23.04
CA PRO A 146 -33.80 24.24 -23.67
C PRO A 146 -33.20 25.65 -23.60
N ALA A 147 -32.68 26.10 -24.73
CA ALA A 147 -32.14 27.43 -24.91
C ALA A 147 -33.28 28.45 -25.08
N VAL A 148 -34.29 28.46 -24.20
CA VAL A 148 -35.22 29.58 -23.98
C VAL A 148 -35.91 29.37 -22.63
N ASP A 149 -35.46 30.05 -21.56
CA ASP A 149 -36.34 30.94 -20.77
C ASP A 149 -35.57 31.70 -19.64
N LEU A 150 -34.39 32.24 -19.97
CA LEU A 150 -33.66 33.13 -19.06
C LEU A 150 -34.19 34.58 -19.21
N ALA A 151 -35.49 34.83 -19.04
CA ALA A 151 -36.03 36.20 -19.07
C ALA A 151 -37.37 36.46 -18.35
N HIS A 152 -38.00 35.52 -17.64
CA HIS A 152 -39.35 35.76 -17.08
C HIS A 152 -39.50 35.78 -15.55
N GLU A 153 -38.42 35.68 -14.77
CA GLU A 153 -38.52 35.60 -13.30
C GLU A 153 -37.78 36.72 -12.54
N LEU A 154 -37.78 37.95 -13.08
CA LEU A 154 -37.32 39.15 -12.36
C LEU A 154 -38.37 40.29 -12.28
N LEU A 155 -39.64 40.04 -12.64
CA LEU A 155 -40.69 41.08 -12.63
C LEU A 155 -42.03 40.68 -12.00
N SER A 156 -42.04 39.79 -11.00
CA SER A 156 -43.17 39.69 -10.08
C SER A 156 -42.68 39.58 -8.64
N GLY A 157 -42.35 40.73 -8.06
CA GLY A 157 -42.24 40.84 -6.62
C GLY A 157 -43.61 40.64 -5.96
N GLU A 158 -43.63 39.88 -4.87
CA GLU A 158 -44.53 40.15 -3.76
C GLU A 158 -43.70 40.26 -2.47
N PRO A 159 -43.92 41.28 -1.63
CA PRO A 159 -43.18 41.48 -0.39
C PRO A 159 -43.62 40.47 0.68
N VAL A 160 -42.66 39.75 1.26
CA VAL A 160 -42.88 38.89 2.44
C VAL A 160 -43.12 39.78 3.67
N ILE A 161 -44.34 39.77 4.19
CA ILE A 161 -44.69 40.43 5.46
C ILE A 161 -44.45 39.42 6.60
N PRO A 162 -43.59 39.68 7.60
CA PRO A 162 -43.40 38.76 8.72
C PRO A 162 -44.59 38.83 9.71
N GLU A 163 -45.12 37.68 10.10
CA GLU A 163 -46.18 37.57 11.12
C GLU A 163 -45.68 37.95 12.52
N PRO A 164 -46.54 38.54 13.37
CA PRO A 164 -46.15 38.90 14.73
C PRO A 164 -46.02 37.66 15.63
N SER A 165 -44.90 37.58 16.32
CA SER A 165 -44.68 36.67 17.44
C SER A 165 -45.63 37.00 18.59
N TYR A 166 -46.47 36.03 18.97
CA TYR A 166 -47.21 36.04 20.24
C TYR A 166 -46.42 35.31 21.33
#